data_AF-A0A355SE12-F1
#
_entry.id   AF-A0A355SE12-F1
#
_cell.length_a   1.000
_cell.length_b   1.000
_cell.length_c   1.000
_cell.angle_alpha   90.00
_cell.angle_beta   90.00
_cell.angle_gamma   90.00
#
_symmetry.space_group_name_H-M   'P 1'
#
loop_
_entity.id
_entity.type
_entity.pdbx_description
1 polymer ?
#
loop_
_entity_poly.entity_id
_entity_poly.type
_entity_poly.pdbx_seq_one_letter_code
_entity_poly.pdbx_strand_id
1 'polypeptide(L)'
;MLIYFLRRKLLLWDDGRVIELYRMKLSKLLVFIVCCTIISFSLVTLKISQMPDRIMLLEGEQHLFDIKLPVNVSLNFKKNNVVKLNGNDLNGSKVNLNLLSPFKIESNRNGKVDFDIMVFGVIPIKRVTVNVVPQIKVIPGGQSIGVKMMTKGVMVVGVSQINGSDGKIYNPSLDAGIEIGDSILKINDIPVEDGDHVSRLVGASGGKPIKLTIVRKGKEIQASITPVKSNDDQQYKIGAWIRDSTAGV
;
A
#
# COMPACT_ATOMS: atom_id res chain seq x y z
N MET A 1 30.89 -45.81 -48.94
CA MET A 1 31.11 -46.62 -47.72
C MET A 1 30.03 -46.41 -46.65
N LEU A 2 29.57 -45.17 -46.40
CA LEU A 2 28.53 -44.85 -45.41
C LEU A 2 27.12 -45.40 -45.76
N ILE A 3 26.75 -45.38 -47.04
CA ILE A 3 25.44 -45.87 -47.53
C ILE A 3 25.34 -47.41 -47.42
N TYR A 4 26.47 -48.12 -47.56
CA TYR A 4 26.53 -49.58 -47.42
C TYR A 4 26.43 -50.04 -45.96
N PHE A 5 26.93 -49.22 -45.02
CA PHE A 5 26.83 -49.47 -43.59
C PHE A 5 25.40 -49.29 -43.06
N LEU A 6 24.66 -48.32 -43.60
CA LEU A 6 23.23 -48.14 -43.32
C LEU A 6 22.38 -49.29 -43.90
N ARG A 7 22.73 -49.79 -45.09
CA ARG A 7 21.97 -50.87 -45.74
C ARG A 7 22.16 -52.24 -45.09
N ARG A 8 23.34 -52.53 -44.53
CA ARG A 8 23.63 -53.83 -43.85
C ARG A 8 23.04 -53.92 -42.45
N LYS A 9 22.82 -52.78 -41.76
CA LYS A 9 22.12 -52.74 -40.47
C LYS A 9 20.60 -52.91 -40.59
N LEU A 10 20.03 -52.68 -41.78
CA LEU A 10 18.61 -52.89 -42.06
C LEU A 10 18.24 -54.37 -42.25
N LEU A 11 19.21 -55.26 -42.47
CA LEU A 11 18.99 -56.67 -42.83
C LEU A 11 19.12 -57.66 -41.66
N LEU A 12 19.38 -57.19 -40.43
CA LEU A 12 19.48 -58.00 -39.21
C LEU A 12 18.61 -57.45 -38.06
N TRP A 13 17.59 -56.66 -38.39
CA TRP A 13 16.74 -55.95 -37.42
C TRP A 13 15.26 -56.31 -37.60
N ASP A 14 14.99 -57.59 -37.87
CA ASP A 14 13.65 -58.14 -37.81
C ASP A 14 13.35 -58.60 -36.37
N ASP A 15 13.17 -57.62 -35.50
CA ASP A 15 12.61 -57.83 -34.16
C ASP A 15 11.58 -56.73 -33.95
N GLY A 16 10.31 -57.04 -34.21
CA GLY A 16 9.18 -56.09 -34.10
C GLY A 16 9.16 -55.33 -32.76
N ARG A 17 9.75 -55.91 -31.71
CA ARG A 17 9.93 -55.30 -30.39
C ARG A 17 10.79 -54.03 -30.39
N VAL A 18 11.83 -53.92 -31.22
CA VAL A 18 12.70 -52.73 -31.23
C VAL A 18 12.06 -51.57 -31.98
N ILE A 19 11.31 -51.87 -33.04
CA ILE A 19 10.48 -50.90 -33.77
C ILE A 19 9.38 -50.37 -32.84
N GLU A 20 8.75 -51.23 -32.05
CA GLU A 20 7.71 -50.87 -31.08
C GLU A 20 8.25 -49.97 -29.96
N LEU A 21 9.43 -50.28 -29.42
CA LEU A 21 10.11 -49.43 -28.44
C LEU A 21 10.47 -48.04 -28.99
N TYR A 22 10.89 -47.94 -30.25
CA TYR A 22 11.19 -46.66 -30.89
C TYR A 22 9.91 -45.82 -31.11
N ARG A 23 8.81 -46.46 -31.54
CA ARG A 23 7.50 -45.79 -31.66
C ARG A 23 6.99 -45.26 -30.32
N MET A 24 7.16 -46.00 -29.23
CA MET A 24 6.78 -45.55 -27.88
C MET A 24 7.63 -44.38 -27.37
N LYS A 25 8.93 -44.36 -27.66
CA LYS A 25 9.80 -43.21 -27.32
C LYS A 25 9.44 -41.97 -28.12
N LEU A 26 9.16 -42.14 -29.42
CA LEU A 26 8.76 -41.06 -30.31
C LEU A 26 7.39 -40.48 -29.91
N SER A 27 6.42 -41.31 -29.53
CA SER A 27 5.10 -40.84 -29.09
C SER A 27 5.18 -40.07 -27.77
N LYS A 28 5.98 -40.53 -26.80
CA LYS A 28 6.24 -39.80 -25.54
C LYS A 28 6.93 -38.45 -25.79
N LEU A 29 7.89 -38.40 -26.71
CA LEU A 29 8.55 -37.17 -27.11
C LEU A 29 7.56 -36.19 -27.78
N LEU A 30 6.71 -36.68 -28.67
CA LEU A 30 5.65 -35.88 -29.30
C LEU A 30 4.68 -35.31 -28.25
N VAL A 31 4.21 -36.15 -27.31
CA VAL A 31 3.34 -35.69 -26.21
C VAL A 31 4.04 -34.64 -25.36
N PHE A 32 5.33 -34.82 -25.05
CA PHE A 32 6.11 -33.83 -24.31
C PHE A 32 6.21 -32.49 -25.06
N ILE A 33 6.51 -32.52 -26.36
CA ILE A 33 6.57 -31.32 -27.19
C ILE A 33 5.21 -30.61 -27.22
N VAL A 34 4.12 -31.35 -27.39
CA VAL A 34 2.75 -30.81 -27.38
C VAL A 34 2.40 -30.20 -26.02
N CYS A 35 2.78 -30.84 -24.91
CA CYS A 35 2.59 -30.27 -23.58
C CYS A 35 3.40 -28.97 -23.40
N CYS A 36 4.66 -28.95 -23.83
CA CYS A 36 5.50 -27.75 -23.76
C CYS A 36 4.95 -26.60 -24.61
N THR A 37 4.39 -26.87 -25.79
CA THR A 37 3.75 -25.83 -26.62
C THR A 37 2.45 -25.32 -26.02
N ILE A 38 1.65 -26.19 -25.40
CA ILE A 38 0.43 -25.77 -24.67
C ILE A 38 0.79 -24.89 -23.48
N ILE A 39 1.81 -25.28 -22.70
CA ILE A 39 2.28 -24.51 -21.54
C ILE A 39 2.81 -23.14 -21.99
N SER A 40 3.66 -23.09 -23.03
CA SER A 40 4.19 -21.82 -23.53
C SER A 40 3.09 -20.92 -24.09
N PHE A 41 2.11 -21.48 -24.80
CA PHE A 41 0.94 -20.74 -25.29
C PHE A 41 0.09 -20.20 -24.12
N SER A 42 -0.15 -21.01 -23.09
CA SER A 42 -0.89 -20.61 -21.88
C SER A 42 -0.20 -19.45 -21.12
N LEU A 43 1.13 -19.46 -21.03
CA LEU A 43 1.87 -18.36 -20.40
C LEU A 43 1.74 -17.05 -21.19
N VAL A 44 1.75 -17.12 -22.52
CA VAL A 44 1.57 -15.95 -23.39
C VAL A 44 0.15 -15.39 -23.27
N THR A 45 -0.89 -16.23 -23.26
CA THR A 45 -2.28 -15.77 -23.12
C THR A 45 -2.54 -15.14 -21.76
N LEU A 46 -1.96 -15.67 -20.68
CA LEU A 46 -2.06 -15.07 -19.35
C LEU A 46 -1.48 -13.65 -19.31
N LYS A 47 -0.30 -13.46 -19.92
CA LYS A 47 0.36 -12.14 -19.99
C LYS A 47 -0.43 -11.14 -20.83
N ILE A 48 -1.00 -11.56 -21.96
CA ILE A 48 -1.87 -10.71 -22.79
C ILE A 48 -3.15 -10.32 -22.04
N SER A 49 -3.70 -11.24 -21.22
CA SER A 49 -4.88 -10.97 -20.39
C SER A 49 -4.59 -9.90 -19.34
N GLN A 50 -3.40 -9.92 -18.73
CA GLN A 50 -2.95 -8.92 -17.74
C GLN A 50 -2.73 -7.52 -18.34
N MET A 51 -2.60 -7.38 -19.66
CA MET A 51 -2.47 -6.06 -20.28
C MET A 51 -3.75 -5.24 -20.06
N PRO A 52 -3.67 -3.93 -19.83
CA PRO A 52 -4.86 -3.11 -19.66
C PRO A 52 -5.62 -2.96 -20.98
N ASP A 53 -6.96 -3.03 -20.91
CA ASP A 53 -7.83 -2.70 -22.05
C ASP A 53 -7.93 -1.18 -22.26
N ARG A 54 -7.62 -0.40 -21.21
CA ARG A 54 -7.68 1.07 -21.21
C ARG A 54 -6.44 1.65 -20.55
N ILE A 55 -5.79 2.57 -21.25
CA ILE A 55 -4.63 3.32 -20.77
C ILE A 55 -5.06 4.77 -20.63
N MET A 56 -4.87 5.36 -19.45
CA MET A 56 -5.04 6.80 -19.24
C MET A 56 -3.67 7.45 -19.21
N LEU A 57 -3.49 8.52 -19.99
CA LEU A 57 -2.28 9.32 -20.02
C LEU A 57 -2.64 10.78 -19.81
N LEU A 58 -1.80 11.51 -19.07
CA LEU A 58 -1.87 12.97 -19.08
C LEU A 58 -1.24 13.49 -20.38
N GLU A 59 -1.73 14.61 -20.91
CA GLU A 59 -1.13 15.27 -22.08
C GLU A 59 0.33 15.66 -21.82
N GLY A 60 1.24 15.25 -22.72
CA GLY A 60 2.69 15.43 -22.58
C GLY A 60 3.40 14.34 -21.75
N GLU A 61 2.67 13.38 -21.18
CA GLU A 61 3.22 12.25 -20.45
C GLU A 61 3.78 11.17 -21.39
N GLN A 62 4.84 10.49 -20.93
CA GLN A 62 5.48 9.41 -21.62
C GLN A 62 5.47 8.16 -20.73
N HIS A 63 5.02 7.03 -21.26
CA HIS A 63 4.98 5.77 -20.54
C HIS A 63 5.76 4.68 -21.26
N LEU A 64 6.61 3.98 -20.52
CA LEU A 64 7.36 2.84 -21.00
C LEU A 64 6.64 1.55 -20.64
N PHE A 65 6.35 0.73 -21.64
CA PHE A 65 5.73 -0.57 -21.48
C PHE A 65 6.76 -1.66 -21.71
N ASP A 66 7.02 -2.46 -20.68
CA ASP A 66 7.97 -3.58 -20.70
C ASP A 66 7.24 -4.90 -20.45
N ILE A 67 6.81 -5.56 -21.53
CA ILE A 67 5.96 -6.75 -21.46
C ILE A 67 6.80 -8.05 -21.42
N LYS A 68 8.03 -8.02 -21.94
CA LYS A 68 9.00 -9.14 -22.01
C LYS A 68 8.42 -10.42 -22.61
N LEU A 69 7.64 -10.31 -23.68
CA LEU A 69 7.09 -11.45 -24.40
C LEU A 69 7.90 -11.75 -25.67
N PRO A 70 8.30 -13.01 -25.93
CA PRO A 70 9.03 -13.43 -27.13
C PRO A 70 8.12 -13.50 -28.37
N VAL A 71 7.30 -12.47 -28.59
CA VAL A 71 6.28 -12.43 -29.64
C VAL A 71 6.32 -11.07 -30.32
N ASN A 72 6.27 -11.07 -31.65
CA ASN A 72 6.11 -9.87 -32.44
C ASN A 72 4.61 -9.60 -32.65
N VAL A 73 4.21 -8.36 -32.42
CA VAL A 73 2.83 -7.91 -32.63
C VAL A 73 2.80 -6.74 -33.60
N SER A 74 1.71 -6.63 -34.34
CA SER A 74 1.43 -5.47 -35.16
C SER A 74 0.29 -4.70 -34.52
N LEU A 75 0.47 -3.40 -34.33
CA LEU A 75 -0.56 -2.50 -33.84
C LEU A 75 -1.24 -1.84 -35.02
N ASN A 76 -2.57 -1.92 -35.08
CA ASN A 76 -3.37 -1.22 -36.07
C ASN A 76 -4.02 0.02 -35.45
N PHE A 77 -3.60 1.18 -35.90
CA PHE A 77 -4.13 2.46 -35.45
C PHE A 77 -5.06 3.06 -36.49
N LYS A 78 -6.22 3.55 -36.04
CA LYS A 78 -6.98 4.51 -36.85
C LYS A 78 -6.22 5.83 -36.87
N LYS A 79 -6.07 6.43 -38.06
CA LYS A 79 -5.32 7.68 -38.28
C LYS A 79 -5.74 8.76 -37.28
N ASN A 80 -4.85 9.12 -36.36
CA ASN A 80 -4.99 10.27 -35.47
C ASN A 80 -3.62 10.68 -34.89
N ASN A 81 -3.55 11.89 -34.35
CA ASN A 81 -2.33 12.48 -33.79
C ASN A 81 -2.41 12.56 -32.25
N VAL A 82 -3.13 11.64 -31.61
CA VAL A 82 -3.38 11.64 -30.15
C VAL A 82 -2.18 11.11 -29.38
N VAL A 83 -1.54 10.07 -29.91
CA VAL A 83 -0.37 9.41 -29.31
C VAL A 83 0.70 9.12 -30.36
N LYS A 84 1.94 9.09 -29.90
CA LYS A 84 3.12 8.67 -30.65
C LYS A 84 3.66 7.35 -30.07
N LEU A 85 4.23 6.52 -30.92
CA LEU A 85 4.95 5.32 -30.50
C LEU A 85 6.44 5.46 -30.82
N ASN A 86 7.29 5.28 -29.82
CA ASN A 86 8.75 5.40 -29.95
C ASN A 86 9.17 6.68 -30.70
N GLY A 87 8.48 7.80 -30.44
CA GLY A 87 8.70 9.10 -31.09
C GLY A 87 8.05 9.29 -32.47
N ASN A 88 7.48 8.24 -33.08
CA ASN A 88 6.87 8.32 -34.41
C ASN A 88 5.37 8.59 -34.36
N ASP A 89 4.88 9.46 -35.25
CA ASP A 89 3.46 9.72 -35.45
C ASP A 89 2.74 8.53 -36.10
N LEU A 90 1.51 8.26 -35.65
CA LEU A 90 0.71 7.11 -36.06
C LEU A 90 -0.21 7.48 -37.24
N ASN A 91 0.38 7.63 -38.42
CA ASN A 91 -0.32 8.00 -39.64
C ASN A 91 -1.12 6.84 -40.28
N GLY A 92 -2.00 6.19 -39.52
CA GLY A 92 -2.88 5.12 -40.01
C GLY A 92 -2.15 3.89 -40.52
N SER A 93 -0.90 3.69 -40.09
CA SER A 93 -0.02 2.62 -40.55
C SER A 93 0.06 1.51 -39.51
N LYS A 94 0.21 0.26 -39.96
CA LYS A 94 0.52 -0.87 -39.09
C LYS A 94 1.94 -0.68 -38.53
N VAL A 95 2.08 -0.70 -37.21
CA VAL A 95 3.38 -0.60 -36.53
C VAL A 95 3.75 -1.97 -35.97
N ASN A 96 4.88 -2.53 -36.40
CA ASN A 96 5.39 -3.77 -35.83
C ASN A 96 6.22 -3.48 -34.58
N LEU A 97 5.92 -4.18 -33.50
CA LEU A 97 6.62 -4.09 -32.23
C LEU A 97 7.11 -5.47 -31.80
N ASN A 98 8.36 -5.52 -31.35
CA ASN A 98 8.88 -6.66 -30.63
C ASN A 98 8.60 -6.48 -29.14
N LEU A 99 7.82 -7.39 -28.54
CA LEU A 99 7.45 -7.29 -27.13
C LEU A 99 8.54 -7.77 -26.15
N LEU A 100 9.70 -8.22 -26.65
CA LEU A 100 10.87 -8.52 -25.83
C LEU A 100 11.55 -7.27 -25.29
N SER A 101 11.51 -6.19 -26.07
CA SER A 101 12.07 -4.90 -25.73
C SER A 101 10.97 -3.94 -25.26
N PRO A 102 11.27 -3.04 -24.31
CA PRO A 102 10.32 -2.02 -23.91
C PRO A 102 9.99 -1.10 -25.08
N PHE A 103 8.74 -0.63 -25.13
CA PHE A 103 8.31 0.38 -26.09
C PHE A 103 7.67 1.57 -25.36
N LYS A 104 7.73 2.74 -26.00
CA LYS A 104 7.30 4.01 -25.43
C LYS A 104 6.02 4.48 -26.11
N ILE A 105 5.01 4.80 -25.30
CA ILE A 105 3.83 5.54 -25.73
C ILE A 105 3.96 6.96 -25.20
N GLU A 106 3.80 7.94 -26.07
CA GLU A 106 3.82 9.36 -25.70
C GLU A 106 2.49 9.99 -26.07
N SER A 107 1.87 10.71 -25.13
CA SER A 107 0.67 11.48 -25.41
C SER A 107 1.03 12.82 -26.06
N ASN A 108 0.33 13.18 -27.13
CA ASN A 108 0.61 14.40 -27.87
C ASN A 108 -0.48 15.46 -27.67
N ARG A 109 -1.75 15.06 -27.70
CA ARG A 109 -2.88 15.97 -27.49
C ARG A 109 -4.04 15.26 -26.79
N ASN A 110 -4.88 16.02 -26.10
CA ASN A 110 -6.14 15.53 -25.55
C ASN A 110 -6.99 14.79 -26.61
N GLY A 111 -7.52 13.63 -26.23
CA GLY A 111 -8.39 12.83 -27.07
C GLY A 111 -8.34 11.34 -26.77
N LYS A 112 -9.11 10.58 -27.53
CA LYS A 112 -9.24 9.13 -27.40
C LYS A 112 -8.78 8.44 -28.68
N VAL A 113 -7.97 7.39 -28.55
CA VAL A 113 -7.61 6.48 -29.64
C VAL A 113 -7.88 5.04 -29.24
N ASP A 114 -8.35 4.25 -30.19
CA ASP A 114 -8.43 2.80 -30.05
C ASP A 114 -7.44 2.17 -31.04
N PHE A 115 -6.76 1.11 -30.60
CA PHE A 115 -5.89 0.30 -31.45
C PHE A 115 -6.06 -1.18 -31.18
N ASP A 116 -5.88 -1.97 -32.23
CA ASP A 116 -5.96 -3.43 -32.16
C ASP A 116 -4.54 -4.01 -32.13
N ILE A 117 -4.26 -4.84 -31.14
CA ILE A 117 -3.04 -5.66 -31.06
C ILE A 117 -3.29 -6.91 -31.90
N MET A 118 -2.51 -7.09 -32.95
CA MET A 118 -2.59 -8.25 -33.84
C MET A 118 -1.34 -9.12 -33.70
N VAL A 119 -1.53 -10.43 -33.51
CA VAL A 119 -0.43 -11.40 -33.59
C VAL A 119 -0.24 -11.82 -35.05
N PHE A 120 1.02 -11.94 -35.48
CA PHE A 120 1.41 -12.21 -36.87
C PHE A 120 0.83 -11.20 -37.89
N GLY A 121 0.35 -10.04 -37.45
CA GLY A 121 -0.21 -9.00 -38.31
C GLY A 121 -1.61 -9.26 -38.87
N VAL A 122 -2.25 -10.38 -38.47
CA VAL A 122 -3.53 -10.85 -39.04
C VAL A 122 -4.59 -11.12 -37.96
N ILE A 123 -4.23 -11.73 -36.83
CA ILE A 123 -5.22 -12.16 -35.83
C ILE A 123 -5.31 -11.11 -34.70
N PRO A 124 -6.43 -10.38 -34.57
CA PRO A 124 -6.61 -9.44 -33.47
C PRO A 124 -6.78 -10.21 -32.16
N ILE A 125 -5.90 -9.97 -31.18
CA ILE A 125 -5.92 -10.63 -29.88
C ILE A 125 -6.49 -9.76 -28.75
N LYS A 126 -6.40 -8.43 -28.89
CA LYS A 126 -6.83 -7.48 -27.87
C LYS A 126 -7.02 -6.08 -28.46
N ARG A 127 -8.08 -5.40 -28.04
CA ARG A 127 -8.32 -3.98 -28.34
C ARG A 127 -7.95 -3.15 -27.13
N VAL A 128 -7.17 -2.10 -27.34
CA VAL A 128 -6.74 -1.18 -26.29
C VAL A 128 -7.18 0.22 -26.63
N THR A 129 -7.75 0.91 -25.65
CA THR A 129 -8.14 2.33 -25.73
C THR A 129 -7.14 3.17 -24.95
N VAL A 130 -6.56 4.18 -25.58
CA VAL A 130 -5.80 5.22 -24.88
C VAL A 130 -6.64 6.48 -24.78
N ASN A 131 -6.83 6.97 -23.56
CA ASN A 131 -7.49 8.24 -23.29
C ASN A 131 -6.47 9.23 -22.76
N VAL A 132 -6.20 10.27 -23.54
CA VAL A 132 -5.31 11.36 -23.17
C VAL A 132 -6.17 12.47 -22.59
N VAL A 133 -5.93 12.83 -21.33
CA VAL A 133 -6.65 13.90 -20.62
C VAL A 133 -5.71 15.07 -20.33
N PRO A 134 -6.21 16.31 -20.26
CA PRO A 134 -5.38 17.46 -19.94
C PRO A 134 -4.81 17.35 -18.52
N GLN A 135 -3.57 17.79 -18.34
CA GLN A 135 -2.97 17.90 -17.01
C GLN A 135 -3.55 19.10 -16.26
N ILE A 136 -4.36 18.86 -15.24
CA ILE A 136 -4.86 19.91 -14.36
C ILE A 136 -3.85 20.13 -13.24
N LYS A 137 -3.28 21.34 -13.15
CA LYS A 137 -2.42 21.76 -12.05
C LYS A 137 -3.17 22.76 -11.19
N VAL A 138 -3.27 22.49 -9.89
CA VAL A 138 -3.84 23.40 -8.90
C VAL A 138 -2.75 23.86 -7.94
N ILE A 139 -2.91 25.06 -7.40
CA ILE A 139 -2.08 25.58 -6.30
C ILE A 139 -3.04 25.78 -5.13
N PRO A 140 -2.91 25.02 -4.02
CA PRO A 140 -3.74 25.26 -2.86
C PRO A 140 -3.39 26.63 -2.29
N GLY A 141 -4.41 27.46 -2.06
CA GLY A 141 -4.29 28.78 -1.44
C GLY A 141 -5.00 28.84 -0.10
N GLY A 142 -4.60 29.78 0.76
CA GLY A 142 -5.22 30.01 2.07
C GLY A 142 -4.23 30.60 3.07
N GLN A 143 -4.75 31.19 4.15
CA GLN A 143 -3.97 31.58 5.32
C GLN A 143 -4.30 30.61 6.46
N SER A 144 -3.27 29.97 7.03
CA SER A 144 -3.45 29.09 8.19
C SER A 144 -3.78 29.93 9.43
N ILE A 145 -4.79 29.52 10.18
CA ILE A 145 -5.14 30.13 11.47
C ILE A 145 -4.98 29.07 12.55
N GLY A 146 -3.92 29.21 13.35
CA GLY A 146 -3.74 28.38 14.54
C GLY A 146 -4.51 28.94 15.74
N VAL A 147 -5.28 28.11 16.43
CA VAL A 147 -5.90 28.45 17.72
C VAL A 147 -5.32 27.60 18.84
N LYS A 148 -5.02 28.22 19.99
CA LYS A 148 -4.59 27.53 21.21
C LYS A 148 -5.48 27.95 22.38
N MET A 149 -6.09 26.96 23.03
CA MET A 149 -6.88 27.14 24.25
C MET A 149 -6.11 26.61 25.44
N MET A 150 -6.03 27.41 26.50
CA MET A 150 -5.43 27.03 27.78
C MET A 150 -6.55 26.69 28.77
N THR A 151 -6.40 25.61 29.53
CA THR A 151 -7.33 25.31 30.62
C THR A 151 -6.97 26.10 31.87
N LYS A 152 -7.96 26.39 32.72
CA LYS A 152 -7.69 26.87 34.09
C LYS A 152 -7.36 25.66 34.94
N GLY A 153 -6.10 25.50 35.32
CA GLY A 153 -5.58 24.26 35.88
C GLY A 153 -5.40 23.19 34.79
N VAL A 154 -5.63 21.92 35.10
CA VAL A 154 -5.49 20.82 34.13
C VAL A 154 -6.76 19.99 34.01
N MET A 155 -7.07 19.53 32.80
CA MET A 155 -8.25 18.71 32.52
C MET A 155 -7.91 17.22 32.47
N VAL A 156 -8.68 16.40 33.16
CA VAL A 156 -8.60 14.94 33.11
C VAL A 156 -9.21 14.45 31.80
N VAL A 157 -8.39 13.80 30.96
CA VAL A 157 -8.80 13.23 29.67
C VAL A 157 -8.89 11.70 29.69
N GLY A 158 -8.46 11.07 30.77
CA GLY A 158 -8.49 9.63 30.95
C GLY A 158 -8.08 9.23 32.35
N VAL A 159 -8.41 8.00 32.74
CA VAL A 159 -7.95 7.37 33.98
C VAL A 159 -7.35 6.00 33.65
N SER A 160 -6.30 5.60 34.37
CA SER A 160 -5.64 4.32 34.17
C SER A 160 -5.18 3.67 35.46
N GLN A 161 -5.07 2.35 35.40
CA GLN A 161 -4.44 1.53 36.42
C GLN A 161 -2.96 1.90 36.60
N ILE A 162 -2.48 1.76 37.83
CA ILE A 162 -1.06 1.88 38.19
C ILE A 162 -0.57 0.55 38.75
N ASN A 163 0.49 0.01 38.19
CA ASN A 163 1.25 -1.08 38.80
C ASN A 163 2.08 -0.50 39.95
N GLY A 164 1.70 -0.81 41.19
CA GLY A 164 2.40 -0.40 42.39
C GLY A 164 3.74 -1.11 42.53
N SER A 165 4.70 -0.46 43.21
CA SER A 165 6.00 -1.05 43.53
C SER A 165 5.91 -2.29 44.45
N ASP A 166 4.75 -2.54 45.06
CA ASP A 166 4.44 -3.73 45.85
C ASP A 166 3.87 -4.88 45.00
N GLY A 167 3.79 -4.73 43.68
CA GLY A 167 3.29 -5.73 42.75
C GLY A 167 1.76 -5.77 42.60
N LYS A 168 1.02 -4.86 43.23
CA LYS A 168 -0.44 -4.78 43.11
C LYS A 168 -0.87 -3.73 42.09
N ILE A 169 -2.08 -3.87 41.58
CA ILE A 169 -2.69 -2.93 40.64
C ILE A 169 -3.64 -1.99 41.40
N TYR A 170 -3.51 -0.69 41.17
CA TYR A 170 -4.29 0.35 41.85
C TYR A 170 -5.03 1.25 40.86
N ASN A 171 -6.17 1.83 41.28
CA ASN A 171 -6.94 2.81 40.51
C ASN A 171 -7.23 4.10 41.30
N PRO A 172 -6.22 4.85 41.78
CA PRO A 172 -6.44 5.92 42.76
C PRO A 172 -7.43 6.99 42.28
N SER A 173 -7.38 7.37 40.99
CA SER A 173 -8.30 8.36 40.41
C SER A 173 -9.74 7.87 40.39
N LEU A 174 -9.97 6.61 40.02
CA LEU A 174 -11.31 6.03 39.99
C LEU A 174 -11.86 5.85 41.41
N ASP A 175 -11.02 5.38 42.33
CA ASP A 175 -11.36 5.18 43.75
C ASP A 175 -11.70 6.51 44.45
N ALA A 176 -11.06 7.61 44.03
CA ALA A 176 -11.34 8.97 44.48
C ALA A 176 -12.53 9.64 43.75
N GLY A 177 -13.19 8.92 42.83
CA GLY A 177 -14.34 9.42 42.07
C GLY A 177 -14.02 10.46 41.01
N ILE A 178 -12.76 10.53 40.54
CA ILE A 178 -12.33 11.41 39.44
C ILE A 178 -12.83 10.86 38.11
N GLU A 179 -13.38 11.74 37.28
CA GLU A 179 -13.99 11.41 35.99
C GLU A 179 -13.31 12.17 34.84
N ILE A 180 -13.45 11.62 33.63
CA ILE A 180 -13.05 12.31 32.42
C ILE A 180 -13.87 13.60 32.28
N GLY A 181 -13.18 14.72 32.00
CA GLY A 181 -13.75 16.06 31.92
C GLY A 181 -13.62 16.88 33.20
N ASP A 182 -13.14 16.29 34.30
CA ASP A 182 -12.81 17.05 35.50
C ASP A 182 -11.65 18.00 35.25
N SER A 183 -11.75 19.22 35.79
CA SER A 183 -10.62 20.16 35.81
C SER A 183 -10.04 20.24 37.22
N ILE A 184 -8.81 19.75 37.40
CA ILE A 184 -8.08 19.88 38.66
C ILE A 184 -7.57 21.32 38.76
N LEU A 185 -8.04 22.05 39.78
CA LEU A 185 -7.67 23.44 40.04
C LEU A 185 -6.59 23.57 41.12
N LYS A 186 -6.62 22.70 42.14
CA LYS A 186 -5.67 22.74 43.26
C LYS A 186 -5.32 21.36 43.76
N ILE A 187 -4.12 21.23 44.32
CA ILE A 187 -3.64 20.07 45.08
C ILE A 187 -3.13 20.59 46.43
N ASN A 188 -3.67 20.09 47.54
CA ASN A 188 -3.37 20.56 48.90
C ASN A 188 -3.43 22.09 49.02
N ASP A 189 -4.50 22.69 48.49
CA ASP A 189 -4.76 24.13 48.46
C ASP A 189 -3.81 24.97 47.59
N ILE A 190 -2.84 24.35 46.91
CA ILE A 190 -1.93 24.99 45.95
C ILE A 190 -2.55 24.95 44.55
N PRO A 191 -2.76 26.11 43.86
CA PRO A 191 -3.21 26.14 42.48
C PRO A 191 -2.26 25.42 41.53
N VAL A 192 -2.82 24.62 40.62
CA VAL A 192 -2.03 23.94 39.59
C VAL A 192 -1.99 24.78 38.32
N GLU A 193 -0.84 24.78 37.65
CA GLU A 193 -0.57 25.59 36.47
C GLU A 193 -0.61 24.74 35.20
N ASP A 194 0.09 23.60 35.23
CA ASP A 194 0.25 22.68 34.12
C ASP A 194 0.40 21.22 34.61
N GLY A 195 0.57 20.29 33.67
CA GLY A 195 0.71 18.87 33.99
C GLY A 195 2.00 18.51 34.74
N ASP A 196 3.08 19.25 34.51
CA ASP A 196 4.36 19.04 35.19
C ASP A 196 4.25 19.48 36.66
N HIS A 197 3.54 20.58 36.91
CA HIS A 197 3.25 21.06 38.25
C HIS A 197 2.43 20.03 39.04
N VAL A 198 1.40 19.42 38.42
CA VAL A 198 0.66 18.31 39.04
C VAL A 198 1.60 17.16 39.42
N SER A 199 2.46 16.74 38.49
CA SER A 199 3.39 15.64 38.72
C SER A 199 4.34 15.93 39.90
N ARG A 200 4.85 17.17 40.01
CA ARG A 200 5.68 17.61 41.13
C ARG A 200 4.92 17.59 42.47
N LEU A 201 3.71 18.13 42.52
CA LEU A 201 2.90 18.17 43.75
C LEU A 201 2.50 16.78 44.23
N VAL A 202 2.15 15.89 43.30
CA VAL A 202 1.86 14.48 43.60
C VAL A 202 3.12 13.76 44.09
N GLY A 203 4.27 13.96 43.43
CA GLY A 203 5.55 13.38 43.83
C GLY A 203 5.99 13.81 45.24
N ALA A 204 5.81 15.09 45.57
CA ALA A 204 6.15 15.66 46.87
C ALA A 204 5.30 15.10 48.02
N SER A 205 4.15 14.47 47.75
CA SER A 205 3.31 13.88 48.80
C SER A 205 3.95 12.65 49.45
N GLY A 206 4.89 11.97 48.77
CA GLY A 206 5.53 10.76 49.27
C GLY A 206 4.55 9.61 49.52
N GLY A 207 3.43 9.56 48.78
CA GLY A 207 2.37 8.56 48.95
C GLY A 207 1.38 8.86 50.07
N LYS A 208 1.46 10.04 50.70
CA LYS A 208 0.44 10.51 51.64
C LYS A 208 -0.82 10.95 50.88
N PRO A 209 -2.02 10.79 51.47
CA PRO A 209 -3.25 11.34 50.90
C PRO A 209 -3.13 12.83 50.60
N ILE A 210 -3.62 13.24 49.43
CA ILE A 210 -3.65 14.63 48.98
C ILE A 210 -5.10 15.05 48.69
N LYS A 211 -5.41 16.33 48.95
CA LYS A 211 -6.71 16.94 48.66
C LYS A 211 -6.69 17.56 47.27
N LEU A 212 -7.58 17.10 46.38
CA LEU A 212 -7.83 17.72 45.09
C LEU A 212 -9.03 18.66 45.19
N THR A 213 -8.90 19.85 44.62
CA THR A 213 -10.04 20.71 44.27
C THR A 213 -10.28 20.57 42.79
N ILE A 214 -11.41 20.00 42.40
CA ILE A 214 -11.79 19.80 41.00
C ILE A 214 -13.03 20.61 40.64
N VAL A 215 -13.18 20.94 39.36
CA VAL A 215 -14.44 21.46 38.80
C VAL A 215 -15.03 20.43 37.85
N ARG A 216 -16.28 20.04 38.13
CA ARG A 216 -17.09 19.16 37.29
C ARG A 216 -18.39 19.87 36.96
N LYS A 217 -18.70 20.04 35.67
CA LYS A 217 -19.93 20.69 35.19
C LYS A 217 -20.19 22.06 35.88
N GLY A 218 -19.13 22.83 36.08
CA GLY A 218 -19.18 24.16 36.70
C GLY A 218 -19.29 24.18 38.23
N LYS A 219 -19.31 23.01 38.90
CA LYS A 219 -19.33 22.91 40.37
C LYS A 219 -17.97 22.50 40.90
N GLU A 220 -17.54 23.15 41.99
CA GLU A 220 -16.33 22.77 42.71
C GLU A 220 -16.60 21.58 43.63
N ILE A 221 -15.75 20.56 43.56
CA ILE A 221 -15.82 19.32 44.33
C ILE A 221 -14.46 19.07 44.97
N GLN A 222 -14.45 18.61 46.22
CA GLN A 222 -13.24 18.17 46.88
C GLN A 222 -13.15 16.64 46.83
N ALA A 223 -11.97 16.13 46.46
CA ALA A 223 -11.68 14.70 46.46
C ALA A 223 -10.39 14.43 47.25
N SER A 224 -10.34 13.33 47.98
CA SER A 224 -9.12 12.86 48.64
C SER A 224 -8.57 11.67 47.86
N ILE A 225 -7.30 11.73 47.49
CA ILE A 225 -6.66 10.69 46.67
C ILE A 225 -5.30 10.33 47.28
N THR A 226 -4.98 9.04 47.27
CA THR A 226 -3.69 8.54 47.78
C THR A 226 -2.80 8.16 46.61
N PRO A 227 -1.70 8.89 46.33
CA PRO A 227 -0.79 8.54 45.26
C PRO A 227 -0.09 7.21 45.50
N VAL A 228 0.11 6.44 44.43
CA VAL A 228 0.75 5.14 44.45
C VAL A 228 2.10 5.23 43.76
N LYS A 229 3.14 4.65 44.38
CA LYS A 229 4.47 4.57 43.76
C LYS A 229 4.43 3.55 42.63
N SER A 230 4.62 4.01 41.40
CA SER A 230 4.63 3.17 40.20
C SER A 230 5.88 2.30 40.15
N ASN A 231 5.73 1.03 39.77
CA ASN A 231 6.85 0.13 39.56
C ASN A 231 7.67 0.51 38.31
N ASP A 232 7.03 1.13 37.32
CA ASP A 232 7.60 1.39 36.00
C ASP A 232 8.69 2.46 36.04
N ASP A 233 8.47 3.56 36.78
CA ASP A 233 9.39 4.71 36.86
C ASP A 233 9.70 5.16 38.28
N GLN A 234 9.24 4.42 39.29
CA GLN A 234 9.46 4.71 40.71
C GLN A 234 8.90 6.08 41.18
N GLN A 235 7.97 6.67 40.41
CA GLN A 235 7.31 7.93 40.77
C GLN A 235 5.94 7.71 41.39
N TYR A 236 5.50 8.63 42.25
CA TYR A 236 4.12 8.63 42.76
C TYR A 236 3.15 9.14 41.70
N LYS A 237 2.10 8.38 41.44
CA LYS A 237 1.08 8.68 40.44
C LYS A 237 -0.31 8.53 41.04
N ILE A 238 -1.27 9.26 40.46
CA ILE A 238 -2.69 9.16 40.81
C ILE A 238 -3.52 8.42 39.74
N GLY A 239 -2.95 8.14 38.57
CA GLY A 239 -3.64 7.41 37.51
C GLY A 239 -4.60 8.27 36.69
N ALA A 240 -4.41 9.59 36.69
CA ALA A 240 -5.13 10.54 35.85
C ALA A 240 -4.25 10.97 34.66
N TRP A 241 -4.81 10.89 33.46
CA TRP A 241 -4.23 11.49 32.26
C TRP A 241 -4.76 12.91 32.16
N ILE A 242 -3.86 13.88 32.11
CA ILE A 242 -4.20 15.30 32.17
C ILE A 242 -3.71 16.05 30.94
N ARG A 243 -4.42 17.13 30.58
CA ARG A 243 -4.03 18.11 29.56
C ARG A 243 -4.23 19.52 30.07
N ASP A 244 -3.30 20.40 29.77
CA ASP A 244 -3.26 21.82 30.14
C ASP A 244 -3.61 22.75 28.96
N SER A 245 -3.56 22.24 27.72
CA SER A 245 -3.93 23.00 26.52
C SER A 245 -4.40 22.13 25.36
N THR A 246 -5.03 22.77 24.36
CA THR A 246 -5.39 22.17 23.06
C THR A 246 -5.08 23.16 21.95
N ALA A 247 -4.49 22.67 20.86
CA ALA A 247 -4.12 23.48 19.69
C ALA A 247 -4.58 22.83 18.38
N GLY A 248 -4.94 23.64 17.39
CA GLY A 248 -5.33 23.21 16.04
C GLY A 248 -5.01 24.27 15.00
N VAL A 249 -4.91 23.86 13.72
CA VAL A 249 -4.59 24.69 12.55
C VAL A 249 -5.69 24.57 11.51
#